data_AF-A0A0N4X871-F1
#
_entry.id   AF-A0A0N4X871-F1
#
_cell.length_a   1.000
_cell.length_b   1.000
_cell.length_c   1.000
_cell.angle_alpha   90.00
_cell.angle_beta   90.00
_cell.angle_gamma   90.00
#
_symmetry.space_group_name_H-M   'P 1'
#
loop_
_entity.id
_entity.type
_entity.pdbx_description
1 polymer ?
#
loop_
_entity_poly.entity_id
_entity_poly.type
_entity_poly.pdbx_seq_one_letter_code
_entity_poly.pdbx_strand_id
1 'polypeptide(L)'
;MMLLIIVLILFPMRVAKAPILKVFVILEKRTVDCLASDQKDDCILIAPNANPPRDPKKYKCRREPMPQKSWNELARNSTTRLACPIGCEPDFDLSVITKVPYDNDKCQKYYTYGKYRDHTENEWYLWMTEPCVAALTTHCRFKDVPLNAKSESRKLRQRALFGRV
;
A
#
# COMPACT_ATOMS: atom_id res chain seq x y z
N MET A 1 -27.27 27.69 -66.38
CA MET A 1 -26.29 26.59 -66.45
C MET A 1 -25.06 27.01 -65.66
N MET A 2 -25.02 26.70 -64.36
CA MET A 2 -23.87 27.01 -63.50
C MET A 2 -23.71 25.84 -62.53
N LEU A 3 -22.75 24.97 -62.83
CA LEU A 3 -22.44 23.79 -62.02
C LEU A 3 -21.49 24.23 -60.90
N LEU A 4 -21.96 24.19 -59.65
CA LEU A 4 -21.14 24.45 -58.47
C LEU A 4 -20.41 23.15 -58.10
N ILE A 5 -19.11 23.05 -58.38
CA ILE A 5 -18.28 21.89 -58.02
C ILE A 5 -17.76 22.12 -56.59
N ILE A 6 -18.36 21.44 -55.61
CA ILE A 6 -17.88 21.40 -54.23
C ILE A 6 -16.76 20.37 -54.15
N VAL A 7 -15.51 20.82 -54.04
CA VAL A 7 -14.35 19.96 -53.80
C VAL A 7 -14.27 19.65 -52.30
N LEU A 8 -14.82 18.51 -51.89
CA LEU A 8 -14.63 17.95 -50.55
C LEU A 8 -13.21 17.40 -50.43
N ILE A 9 -12.31 18.19 -49.85
CA ILE A 9 -10.95 17.75 -49.51
C ILE A 9 -11.04 16.83 -48.29
N LEU A 10 -11.02 15.52 -48.53
CA LEU A 10 -10.87 14.49 -47.50
C LEU A 10 -9.43 14.51 -46.97
N PHE A 11 -9.19 15.25 -45.88
CA PHE A 11 -7.96 15.08 -45.10
C PHE A 11 -8.09 13.80 -44.24
N PRO A 12 -7.23 12.79 -44.43
CA PRO A 12 -7.22 11.63 -43.55
C PRO A 12 -6.73 12.07 -42.18
N MET A 13 -7.63 12.09 -41.19
CA MET A 13 -7.25 12.22 -39.78
C MET A 13 -6.35 11.05 -39.40
N ARG A 14 -5.04 11.31 -39.32
CA ARG A 14 -4.07 10.35 -38.76
C ARG A 14 -4.35 10.24 -37.26
N VAL A 15 -5.06 9.19 -36.86
CA VAL A 15 -5.19 8.80 -35.45
C VAL A 15 -3.80 8.40 -34.96
N ALA A 16 -3.13 9.30 -34.23
CA ALA A 16 -1.87 8.99 -33.57
C ALA A 16 -2.12 7.90 -32.53
N LYS A 17 -1.54 6.71 -32.74
CA LYS A 17 -1.48 5.67 -31.70
C LYS A 17 -0.60 6.19 -30.57
N ALA A 18 -1.22 6.57 -29.44
CA ALA A 18 -0.51 6.88 -28.22
C ALA A 18 0.31 5.63 -27.80
N PRO A 19 1.62 5.78 -27.49
CA PRO A 19 2.41 4.66 -27.00
C PRO A 19 1.87 4.23 -25.64
N ILE A 20 1.50 2.95 -25.51
CA ILE A 20 1.11 2.35 -24.23
C ILE A 20 2.34 2.34 -23.34
N LEU A 21 2.40 3.27 -22.38
CA LEU A 21 3.43 3.28 -21.35
C LEU A 21 3.27 2.01 -20.53
N LYS A 22 4.17 1.04 -20.72
CA LYS A 22 4.21 -0.14 -19.87
C LYS A 22 4.85 0.24 -18.53
N VAL A 23 4.08 0.06 -17.48
CA VAL A 23 4.40 0.45 -16.10
C VAL A 23 4.52 -0.81 -15.24
N PHE A 24 5.49 -0.83 -14.34
CA PHE A 24 5.61 -1.88 -13.33
C PHE A 24 5.19 -1.34 -11.95
N VAL A 25 4.28 -2.05 -11.29
CA VAL A 25 3.82 -1.74 -9.93
C VAL A 25 4.71 -2.45 -8.92
N ILE A 26 5.32 -1.69 -8.02
CA ILE A 26 6.10 -2.26 -6.91
C ILE A 26 5.15 -2.49 -5.73
N LEU A 27 5.11 -3.74 -5.25
CA LEU A 27 4.35 -4.15 -4.07
C LEU A 27 5.32 -4.66 -3.00
N GLU A 28 5.34 -3.99 -1.84
CA GLU A 28 6.18 -4.40 -0.71
C GLU A 28 5.33 -5.00 0.40
N LYS A 29 5.66 -6.23 0.81
CA LYS A 29 4.98 -6.91 1.92
C LYS A 29 5.31 -6.22 3.26
N ARG A 30 4.27 -5.91 4.04
CA ARG A 30 4.35 -5.45 5.43
C ARG A 30 3.55 -6.37 6.32
N THR A 31 4.13 -6.78 7.43
CA THR A 31 3.44 -7.63 8.42
C THR A 31 3.53 -7.00 9.78
N VAL A 32 2.38 -6.81 10.44
CA VAL A 32 2.32 -6.52 11.87
C VAL A 32 2.10 -7.85 12.57
N ASP A 33 3.11 -8.33 13.28
CA ASP A 33 3.07 -9.61 13.98
C ASP A 33 2.90 -9.39 15.47
N CYS A 34 1.73 -9.74 15.98
CA CYS A 34 1.36 -9.69 17.40
C CYS A 34 1.34 -11.08 18.06
N LEU A 35 1.81 -12.11 17.36
CA LEU A 35 1.89 -13.48 17.87
C LEU A 35 3.29 -13.85 18.36
N ALA A 36 4.31 -13.09 17.94
CA ALA A 36 5.70 -13.34 18.28
C ALA A 36 6.05 -13.01 19.74
N SER A 37 5.22 -12.25 20.44
CA SER A 37 5.43 -11.85 21.83
C SER A 37 4.29 -12.33 22.73
N ASP A 38 4.65 -12.80 23.93
CA ASP A 38 3.69 -13.15 24.97
C ASP A 38 3.17 -11.90 25.71
N GLN A 39 3.75 -10.72 25.43
CA GLN A 39 3.32 -9.47 26.03
C GLN A 39 2.16 -8.84 25.27
N LYS A 40 1.15 -8.42 26.02
CA LYS A 40 0.00 -7.69 25.49
C LYS A 40 0.47 -6.41 24.78
N ASP A 41 -0.04 -6.20 23.57
CA ASP A 41 0.26 -5.05 22.69
C ASP A 41 1.67 -4.99 22.11
N ASP A 42 2.50 -6.00 22.36
CA ASP A 42 3.84 -6.08 21.81
C ASP A 42 3.80 -6.71 20.42
N CYS A 43 3.56 -5.85 19.42
CA CYS A 43 3.58 -6.25 18.02
C CYS A 43 4.83 -5.70 17.32
N ILE A 44 5.40 -6.51 16.45
CA ILE A 44 6.57 -6.14 15.65
C ILE A 44 6.17 -5.86 14.20
N LEU A 45 6.74 -4.81 13.61
CA LEU A 45 6.65 -4.57 12.17
C LEU A 45 7.74 -5.35 11.44
N ILE A 46 7.34 -6.28 10.57
CA ILE A 46 8.22 -7.04 9.69
C ILE A 46 8.09 -6.48 8.26
N ALA A 47 9.18 -5.89 7.76
CA ALA A 47 9.24 -5.23 6.45
C ALA A 47 10.55 -5.58 5.71
N PRO A 48 10.71 -6.82 5.22
CA PRO A 48 12.01 -7.36 4.82
C PRO A 48 12.60 -6.68 3.58
N ASN A 49 11.75 -6.18 2.68
CA ASN A 49 12.17 -5.56 1.41
C ASN A 49 11.87 -4.06 1.37
N ALA A 50 11.73 -3.42 2.53
CA ALA A 50 11.43 -2.00 2.57
C ALA A 50 12.57 -1.18 1.97
N ASN A 51 12.23 -0.28 1.05
CA ASN A 51 13.17 0.69 0.51
C ASN A 51 12.70 2.13 0.79
N PRO A 52 13.39 2.90 1.66
CA PRO A 52 14.60 2.52 2.41
C PRO A 52 14.33 1.51 3.53
N PRO A 53 15.36 0.80 4.03
CA PRO A 53 15.24 -0.12 5.15
C PRO A 53 14.58 0.55 6.35
N ARG A 54 13.65 -0.16 7.02
CA ARG A 54 12.92 0.35 8.18
C ARG A 54 13.41 -0.34 9.44
N ASP A 55 13.63 0.45 10.49
CA ASP A 55 13.93 -0.06 11.83
C ASP A 55 12.60 -0.41 12.54
N PRO A 56 12.34 -1.69 12.87
CA PRO A 56 11.11 -2.10 13.53
C PRO A 56 10.85 -1.35 14.84
N LYS A 57 11.90 -0.95 15.57
CA LYS A 57 11.77 -0.26 16.87
C LYS A 57 11.12 1.11 16.78
N LYS A 58 11.12 1.72 15.60
CA LYS A 58 10.48 3.02 15.34
C LYS A 58 8.97 2.91 15.16
N TYR A 59 8.47 1.71 14.86
CA TYR A 59 7.05 1.46 14.59
C TYR A 59 6.41 0.91 15.86
N LYS A 60 6.02 1.83 16.74
CA LYS A 60 5.31 1.46 17.96
C LYS A 60 3.82 1.49 17.73
N CYS A 61 3.17 0.38 18.05
CA CYS A 61 1.73 0.34 18.11
C CYS A 61 1.21 1.20 19.27
N ARG A 62 0.02 1.76 19.11
CA ARG A 62 -0.66 2.53 20.14
C ARG A 62 -2.06 2.00 20.38
N ARG A 63 -2.55 2.11 21.62
CA ARG A 63 -3.97 1.95 21.90
C ARG A 63 -4.70 3.26 21.68
N GLU A 64 -5.82 3.17 21.00
CA GLU A 64 -6.72 4.30 20.79
C GLU A 64 -8.17 3.85 20.94
N PRO A 65 -9.10 4.78 21.26
CA PRO A 65 -10.52 4.46 21.37
C PRO A 65 -11.06 3.85 20.08
N MET A 66 -11.89 2.81 20.22
CA MET A 66 -12.58 2.26 19.06
C MET A 66 -13.64 3.25 18.56
N PRO A 67 -13.66 3.60 17.26
CA PRO A 67 -14.72 4.45 16.71
C PRO A 67 -16.09 3.76 16.85
N GLN A 68 -17.00 4.39 17.60
CA GLN A 68 -18.33 3.87 17.97
C GLN A 68 -19.20 3.44 16.78
N LYS A 69 -18.99 4.06 15.60
CA LYS A 69 -19.71 3.70 14.35
C LYS A 69 -19.30 2.34 13.76
N SER A 70 -18.29 1.69 14.32
CA SER A 70 -17.66 0.47 13.77
C SER A 70 -17.80 -0.74 14.70
N TRP A 71 -18.65 -0.64 15.73
CA TRP A 71 -18.89 -1.75 16.65
C TRP A 71 -19.71 -2.85 15.98
N ASN A 72 -19.14 -4.06 15.96
CA ASN A 72 -19.85 -5.31 15.67
C ASN A 72 -19.97 -6.12 16.97
N GLU A 73 -20.89 -7.09 17.01
CA GLU A 73 -21.13 -8.01 18.12
C GLU A 73 -19.83 -8.61 18.67
N LEU A 74 -18.88 -8.96 17.80
CA LEU A 74 -17.57 -9.52 18.19
C LEU A 74 -16.64 -8.54 18.91
N ALA A 75 -16.78 -7.23 18.67
CA ALA A 75 -15.98 -6.17 19.27
C ALA A 75 -16.80 -5.31 20.24
N ARG A 76 -18.01 -5.74 20.60
CA ARG A 76 -18.98 -4.94 21.38
C ARG A 76 -18.46 -4.55 22.77
N ASN A 77 -17.61 -5.39 23.36
CA ASN A 77 -17.01 -5.16 24.67
C ASN A 77 -15.67 -4.42 24.58
N SER A 78 -15.18 -4.15 23.38
CA SER A 78 -13.85 -3.61 23.15
C SER A 78 -13.89 -2.10 23.01
N THR A 79 -13.46 -1.41 24.07
CA THR A 79 -13.43 0.06 24.12
C THR A 79 -12.25 0.66 23.35
N THR A 80 -11.21 -0.14 23.09
CA THR A 80 -9.97 0.29 22.44
C THR A 80 -9.57 -0.66 21.30
N ARG A 81 -8.78 -0.13 20.37
CA ARG A 81 -8.07 -0.90 19.34
C ARG A 81 -6.57 -0.64 19.46
N LEU A 82 -5.79 -1.65 19.12
CA LEU A 82 -4.35 -1.51 18.89
C LEU A 82 -4.15 -1.11 17.44
N ALA A 83 -3.49 0.02 17.20
CA ALA A 83 -3.18 0.54 15.88
C ALA A 83 -1.66 0.58 15.69
N CYS A 84 -1.17 -0.06 14.63
CA CYS A 84 0.24 -0.20 14.31
C CYS A 84 0.55 0.47 12.97
N PRO A 85 1.47 1.45 12.93
CA PRO A 85 1.88 2.08 11.68
C PRO A 85 2.68 1.08 10.83
N ILE A 86 2.47 1.10 9.50
CA ILE A 86 3.14 0.14 8.59
C ILE A 86 4.16 0.78 7.64
N GLY A 87 4.27 2.10 7.60
CA GLY A 87 5.27 2.82 6.81
C GLY A 87 5.01 2.77 5.32
N CYS A 88 3.75 2.67 4.91
CA CYS A 88 3.37 2.67 3.49
C CYS A 88 3.24 4.10 2.96
N GLU A 89 3.50 4.29 1.67
CA GLU A 89 3.29 5.59 1.03
C GLU A 89 1.79 5.94 1.04
N PRO A 90 1.42 7.15 1.50
CA PRO A 90 0.04 7.42 1.90
C PRO A 90 -0.88 7.67 0.70
N ASP A 91 -0.32 8.03 -0.45
CA ASP A 91 -1.07 8.31 -1.68
C ASP A 91 -1.61 7.06 -2.38
N PHE A 92 -1.21 5.88 -1.92
CA PHE A 92 -1.66 4.61 -2.49
C PHE A 92 -2.53 3.83 -1.50
N ASP A 93 -3.58 3.20 -2.02
CA ASP A 93 -4.34 2.23 -1.22
C ASP A 93 -3.52 0.95 -1.03
N LEU A 94 -3.68 0.36 0.14
CA LEU A 94 -3.07 -0.91 0.49
C LEU A 94 -3.80 -2.06 -0.20
N SER A 95 -3.10 -3.17 -0.43
CA SER A 95 -3.75 -4.38 -0.93
C SER A 95 -4.70 -5.02 0.12
N VAL A 96 -5.20 -6.20 -0.23
CA VAL A 96 -5.94 -7.07 0.69
C VAL A 96 -5.07 -7.40 1.91
N ILE A 97 -5.67 -7.35 3.11
CA ILE A 97 -5.07 -7.79 4.35
C ILE A 97 -5.27 -9.30 4.48
N THR A 98 -4.19 -10.03 4.69
CA THR A 98 -4.19 -11.45 5.05
C THR A 98 -3.88 -11.59 6.53
N LYS A 99 -4.47 -12.60 7.20
CA LYS A 99 -4.31 -12.84 8.64
C LYS A 99 -3.70 -14.21 8.88
N VAL A 100 -2.93 -14.33 9.96
CA VAL A 100 -2.48 -15.61 10.53
C VAL A 100 -2.78 -15.58 12.03
N PRO A 101 -3.38 -16.64 12.62
CA PRO A 101 -3.88 -17.84 11.95
C PRO A 101 -5.16 -17.58 11.12
N TYR A 102 -5.29 -18.33 10.02
CA TYR A 102 -6.36 -18.15 9.03
C TYR A 102 -7.75 -18.50 9.58
N ASP A 103 -7.82 -19.42 10.54
CA ASP A 103 -9.03 -20.00 11.12
C ASP A 103 -9.44 -19.39 12.48
N ASN A 104 -8.76 -18.34 12.95
CA ASN A 104 -9.19 -17.62 14.16
C ASN A 104 -10.52 -16.89 13.93
N ASP A 105 -11.60 -17.39 14.52
CA ASP A 105 -12.98 -16.90 14.45
C ASP A 105 -13.19 -15.57 15.17
N LYS A 106 -12.36 -15.29 16.19
CA LYS A 106 -12.29 -14.00 16.88
C LYS A 106 -11.74 -12.89 15.98
N CYS A 107 -11.05 -13.25 14.91
CA CYS A 107 -10.43 -12.32 13.96
C CYS A 107 -11.21 -12.24 12.65
N GLN A 108 -12.15 -11.29 12.57
CA GLN A 108 -12.94 -11.01 11.39
C GLN A 108 -12.56 -9.66 10.78
N LYS A 109 -12.33 -9.67 9.45
CA LYS A 109 -11.94 -8.48 8.70
C LYS A 109 -13.00 -7.40 8.83
N TYR A 110 -12.56 -6.16 9.00
CA TYR A 110 -13.36 -4.94 9.22
C TYR A 110 -14.13 -4.88 10.53
N TYR A 111 -14.17 -5.97 11.31
CA TYR A 111 -14.88 -6.02 12.58
C TYR A 111 -13.93 -6.02 13.76
N THR A 112 -12.95 -6.93 13.75
CA THR A 112 -11.95 -7.03 14.82
C THR A 112 -10.54 -6.71 14.34
N TYR A 113 -10.33 -6.58 13.03
CA TYR A 113 -9.10 -6.03 12.47
C TYR A 113 -9.34 -5.32 11.14
N GLY A 114 -8.42 -4.46 10.73
CA GLY A 114 -8.51 -3.79 9.45
C GLY A 114 -7.35 -2.87 9.16
N LYS A 115 -7.59 -1.94 8.24
CA LYS A 115 -6.69 -0.85 7.90
C LYS A 115 -7.43 0.48 7.96
N TYR A 116 -6.74 1.55 8.30
CA TYR A 116 -7.20 2.91 8.05
C TYR A 116 -6.01 3.81 7.73
N ARG A 117 -6.29 4.94 7.08
CA ARG A 117 -5.32 6.01 6.85
C ARG A 117 -5.53 7.10 7.89
N ASP A 118 -4.47 7.46 8.59
CA ASP A 118 -4.44 8.68 9.38
C ASP A 118 -3.96 9.83 8.49
N HIS A 119 -4.84 10.78 8.21
CA HIS A 119 -4.52 11.91 7.34
C HIS A 119 -3.66 12.97 8.04
N THR A 120 -3.66 13.00 9.37
CA THR A 120 -2.87 13.95 10.16
C THR A 120 -1.42 13.48 10.26
N GLU A 121 -1.21 12.18 10.51
CA GLU A 121 0.13 11.57 10.54
C GLU A 121 0.63 11.18 9.15
N ASN A 122 -0.24 11.21 8.14
CA ASN A 122 0.03 10.80 6.76
C ASN A 122 0.61 9.38 6.69
N GLU A 123 0.02 8.47 7.47
CA GLU A 123 0.49 7.11 7.67
C GLU A 123 -0.68 6.12 7.59
N TRP A 124 -0.38 4.91 7.16
CA TRP A 124 -1.31 3.80 7.18
C TRP A 124 -1.15 2.98 8.45
N TYR A 125 -2.29 2.58 9.02
CA TYR A 125 -2.33 1.74 10.20
C TYR A 125 -3.01 0.43 9.86
N LEU A 126 -2.42 -0.67 10.34
CA LEU A 126 -3.18 -1.88 10.58
C LEU A 126 -3.66 -1.84 12.01
N TRP A 127 -4.93 -2.15 12.22
CA TRP A 127 -5.51 -2.17 13.55
C TRP A 127 -6.13 -3.52 13.85
N MET A 128 -6.14 -3.86 15.13
CA MET A 128 -6.89 -4.98 15.67
C MET A 128 -7.46 -4.62 17.04
N THR A 129 -8.47 -5.35 17.47
CA THR A 129 -9.09 -5.16 18.77
C THR A 129 -9.37 -6.50 19.42
N GLU A 130 -9.44 -6.49 20.74
CA GLU A 130 -9.76 -7.68 21.51
C GLU A 130 -11.14 -8.23 21.10
N PRO A 131 -11.34 -9.56 21.13
CA PRO A 131 -10.39 -10.59 21.52
C PRO A 131 -9.48 -11.10 20.38
N CYS A 132 -9.39 -10.37 19.25
CA CYS A 132 -8.54 -10.77 18.13
C CYS A 132 -7.06 -10.48 18.40
N VAL A 133 -6.23 -11.52 18.25
CA VAL A 133 -4.77 -11.43 18.16
C VAL A 133 -4.34 -12.21 16.93
N ALA A 134 -3.61 -11.56 16.03
CA ALA A 134 -3.20 -12.14 14.76
C ALA A 134 -1.95 -11.43 14.21
N ALA A 135 -1.22 -12.11 13.33
CA ALA A 135 -0.29 -11.46 12.42
C ALA A 135 -1.05 -11.00 11.17
N LEU A 136 -1.01 -9.69 10.89
CA LEU A 136 -1.69 -9.08 9.75
C LEU A 136 -0.68 -8.68 8.69
N THR A 137 -0.82 -9.23 7.49
CA THR A 137 0.02 -8.93 6.33
C THR A 137 -0.75 -8.11 5.30
N THR A 138 -0.13 -7.07 4.76
CA THR A 138 -0.61 -6.31 3.60
C THR A 138 0.53 -6.03 2.63
N HIS A 139 0.22 -5.52 1.44
CA HIS A 139 1.20 -5.02 0.49
C HIS A 139 1.03 -3.51 0.30
N CYS A 140 2.09 -2.76 0.61
CA CYS A 140 2.20 -1.35 0.24
C CYS A 140 2.42 -1.27 -1.27
N ARG A 141 1.66 -0.41 -1.95
CA ARG A 141 1.95 -0.01 -3.32
C ARG A 141 2.82 1.26 -3.30
N PHE A 142 3.79 1.31 -4.19
CA PHE A 142 4.64 2.48 -4.43
C PHE A 142 4.52 2.96 -5.87
N LYS A 143 5.01 4.19 -6.14
CA LYS A 143 4.96 4.81 -7.46
C LYS A 143 5.43 3.86 -8.55
N ASP A 144 4.55 3.75 -9.53
CA ASP A 144 4.70 3.10 -10.82
C ASP A 144 6.02 3.49 -11.50
N VAL A 145 6.91 2.51 -11.72
CA VAL A 145 8.18 2.74 -12.42
C VAL A 145 7.98 2.52 -13.92
N PRO A 146 8.29 3.50 -14.78
CA PRO A 146 8.26 3.30 -16.23
C PRO A 146 9.21 2.17 -16.61
N LEU A 147 8.79 1.18 -17.40
CA LEU A 147 9.70 0.09 -17.81
C LEU A 147 10.95 0.61 -18.55
N ASN A 148 10.85 1.78 -19.19
CA ASN A 148 11.95 2.45 -19.87
C ASN A 148 12.98 3.06 -18.90
N ALA A 149 12.69 3.20 -17.60
CA ALA A 149 13.63 3.73 -16.63
C ALA A 149 14.86 2.83 -16.45
N LYS A 150 14.74 1.52 -16.68
CA LYS A 150 15.89 0.61 -16.65
C LYS A 150 16.96 0.96 -17.69
N SER A 151 16.61 1.54 -18.84
CA SER A 151 17.62 1.95 -19.84
C SER A 151 18.36 3.23 -19.42
N GLU A 152 17.64 4.18 -18.79
CA GLU A 152 18.23 5.42 -18.30
C GLU A 152 19.07 5.19 -17.04
N SER A 153 18.68 4.32 -16.12
CA SER A 153 19.54 3.92 -14.99
C SER A 153 20.80 3.18 -15.43
N ARG A 154 20.75 2.41 -16.54
CA ARG A 154 21.94 1.78 -17.15
C ARG A 154 22.86 2.82 -17.78
N LYS A 155 22.31 3.81 -18.48
CA LYS A 155 23.06 4.95 -19.03
C LYS A 155 23.65 5.85 -17.95
N LEU A 156 22.93 6.11 -16.86
CA LEU A 156 23.41 6.87 -15.69
C LEU A 156 24.53 6.11 -14.96
N ARG A 157 24.40 4.79 -14.76
CA ARG A 157 25.51 3.96 -14.24
C ARG A 157 26.70 3.92 -15.19
N GLN A 158 26.48 3.78 -16.50
CA GLN A 158 27.56 3.81 -17.49
C GLN A 158 28.25 5.19 -17.52
N ARG A 159 27.51 6.31 -17.51
CA ARG A 159 28.10 7.65 -17.43
C ARG A 159 28.88 7.88 -16.13
N ALA A 160 28.40 7.35 -15.00
CA ALA A 160 29.13 7.41 -13.73
C ALA A 160 30.40 6.53 -13.72
N LEU A 161 30.44 5.45 -14.52
CA LEU A 161 31.60 4.59 -14.68
C LEU A 161 32.62 5.15 -15.69
N PHE A 162 32.17 5.82 -16.75
CA PHE A 162 33.03 6.40 -17.80
C PHE A 162 33.42 7.87 -17.55
N GLY A 163 32.86 8.54 -16.53
CA GLY A 163 33.24 9.90 -16.11
C GLY A 163 34.33 9.95 -15.04
N ARG A 164 35.06 8.84 -14.82
CA ARG A 164 36.15 8.71 -13.84
C ARG A 164 37.51 8.40 -14.49
N VAL A 165 37.70 8.83 -15.74
CA VAL A 165 39.00 8.88 -16.42
C VAL A 165 39.32 10.31 -16.76
#